data_AF-A0AAD9MNA3-F1
#
_entry.id   AF-A0AAD9MNA3-F1
#
_cell.length_a   1.000
_cell.length_b   1.000
_cell.length_c   1.000
_cell.angle_alpha   90.00
_cell.angle_beta   90.00
_cell.angle_gamma   90.00
#
_symmetry.space_group_name_H-M   'P 1'
#
loop_
_entity.id
_entity.type
_entity.pdbx_description
1 polymer ?
#
loop_
_entity_poly.entity_id
_entity_poly.type
_entity_poly.pdbx_seq_one_letter_code
_entity_poly.pdbx_strand_id
1 'polypeptide(L)'
;MTVIGNYSYQYPATAALDGVSPVIISSSCAHTSGDKPAEWWTDLGDVYTIYNITIYGRTDGSQDRLQQFDLTVYNTSDNEILCGYHRDIINTYSTITCTRPVIGRYVHF
;
A
#
# COMPACT_ATOMS: atom_id res chain seq x y z
N MET A 1 5.93 -13.22 4.18
CA MET A 1 5.13 -12.07 3.74
C MET A 1 3.68 -12.37 4.09
N THR A 2 3.17 -11.64 5.07
CA THR A 2 1.78 -11.78 5.57
C THR A 2 1.14 -10.41 5.46
N VAL A 3 -0.12 -10.36 5.01
CA VAL A 3 -0.90 -9.13 4.82
C VAL A 3 -2.17 -9.30 5.64
N ILE A 4 -2.51 -8.33 6.50
CA ILE A 4 -3.71 -8.39 7.37
C ILE A 4 -4.58 -7.16 7.10
N GLY A 5 -5.89 -7.36 7.05
CA GLY A 5 -6.89 -6.31 6.83
C GLY A 5 -8.25 -6.91 6.47
N ASN A 6 -9.32 -6.12 6.53
CA ASN A 6 -10.63 -6.51 6.03
C ASN A 6 -10.64 -6.38 4.50
N TYR A 7 -10.60 -7.50 3.78
CA TYR A 7 -10.59 -7.53 2.31
C TYR A 7 -11.74 -8.37 1.75
N SER A 8 -12.14 -8.08 0.50
CA SER A 8 -13.06 -8.94 -0.23
C SER A 8 -12.36 -10.26 -0.58
N TYR A 9 -12.99 -11.42 -0.34
CA TYR A 9 -12.43 -12.73 -0.69
C TYR A 9 -12.00 -12.85 -2.17
N GLN A 10 -12.60 -12.03 -3.05
CA GLN A 10 -12.25 -11.98 -4.47
C GLN A 10 -11.01 -11.12 -4.77
N TYR A 11 -10.63 -10.23 -3.85
CA TYR A 11 -9.60 -9.19 -3.99
C TYR A 11 -8.70 -9.19 -2.74
N PRO A 12 -7.92 -10.26 -2.54
CA PRO A 12 -7.17 -10.46 -1.31
C PRO A 12 -6.09 -9.39 -1.14
N ALA A 13 -5.75 -9.09 0.11
CA ALA A 13 -4.76 -8.05 0.38
C ALA A 13 -3.37 -8.39 -0.20
N THR A 14 -3.04 -9.67 -0.37
CA THR A 14 -1.80 -10.15 -1.02
C THR A 14 -1.74 -9.85 -2.51
N ALA A 15 -2.87 -9.56 -3.17
CA ALA A 15 -2.91 -9.24 -4.59
C ALA A 15 -2.14 -7.95 -4.92
N ALA A 16 -1.98 -7.03 -3.97
CA ALA A 16 -1.16 -5.83 -4.15
C ALA A 16 0.37 -6.12 -4.26
N LEU A 17 0.78 -7.38 -4.07
CA LEU A 17 2.18 -7.81 -4.03
C LEU A 17 2.48 -8.94 -5.02
N ASP A 18 1.55 -9.23 -5.94
CA ASP A 18 1.68 -10.32 -6.91
C ASP A 18 2.54 -9.97 -8.14
N GLY A 19 2.97 -8.71 -8.25
CA GLY A 19 3.80 -8.21 -9.36
C GLY A 19 3.02 -7.85 -10.62
N VAL A 20 1.69 -7.86 -10.58
CA VAL A 20 0.81 -7.50 -11.70
C VAL A 20 0.24 -6.11 -11.45
N SER A 21 0.44 -5.19 -12.39
CA SER A 21 -0.22 -3.87 -12.36
C SER A 21 -1.59 -3.96 -13.03
N PRO A 22 -2.70 -3.88 -12.27
CA PRO A 22 -4.03 -4.02 -12.84
C PRO A 22 -4.48 -2.72 -13.53
N VAL A 23 -4.98 -2.83 -14.75
CA VAL A 23 -5.66 -1.72 -15.44
C VAL A 23 -7.10 -1.59 -14.93
N ILE A 24 -7.73 -2.73 -14.61
CA ILE A 24 -9.12 -2.84 -14.15
C ILE A 24 -9.18 -3.55 -12.79
N ILE A 25 -10.28 -3.40 -12.04
CA ILE A 25 -10.48 -4.21 -10.84
C ILE A 25 -10.45 -5.71 -11.19
N SER A 26 -9.56 -6.47 -10.53
CA SER A 26 -9.33 -7.89 -10.80
C SER A 26 -8.77 -8.59 -9.56
N SER A 27 -8.55 -9.90 -9.64
CA SER A 27 -7.90 -10.66 -8.56
C SER A 27 -6.45 -10.23 -8.26
N SER A 28 -5.87 -9.36 -9.09
CA SER A 28 -4.58 -8.69 -8.87
C SER A 28 -4.74 -7.29 -8.24
N CYS A 29 -5.91 -7.00 -7.65
CA CYS A 29 -6.14 -5.82 -6.82
C CYS A 29 -6.40 -6.25 -5.37
N ALA A 30 -5.85 -5.51 -4.40
CA ALA A 30 -6.37 -5.54 -3.03
C ALA A 30 -7.60 -4.61 -2.94
N HIS A 31 -8.67 -5.07 -2.29
CA HIS A 31 -9.88 -4.26 -2.12
C HIS A 31 -10.49 -4.48 -0.74
N THR A 32 -10.63 -3.41 0.04
CA THR A 32 -11.26 -3.46 1.38
C THR A 32 -12.78 -3.60 1.29
N SER A 33 -13.44 -4.07 2.34
CA SER A 33 -14.90 -4.25 2.34
C SER A 33 -15.71 -2.95 2.52
N GLY A 34 -15.07 -1.79 2.39
CA GLY A 34 -15.69 -0.48 2.59
C GLY A 34 -15.36 0.17 3.95
N ASP A 35 -14.33 -0.33 4.64
CA ASP A 35 -13.82 0.27 5.88
C ASP A 35 -13.40 1.73 5.68
N LYS A 36 -13.60 2.55 6.72
CA LYS A 36 -13.26 3.98 6.74
C LYS A 36 -12.67 4.35 8.12
N PRO A 37 -11.35 4.61 8.23
CA PRO A 37 -10.36 4.51 7.15
C PRO A 37 -10.17 3.07 6.67
N ALA A 38 -9.80 2.92 5.40
CA ALA A 38 -9.35 1.65 4.86
C ALA A 38 -7.86 1.51 5.19
N GLU A 39 -7.44 0.33 5.65
CA GLU A 39 -6.06 0.06 6.03
C GLU A 39 -5.51 -1.14 5.24
N TRP A 40 -4.24 -1.07 4.88
CA TRP A 40 -3.49 -2.17 4.29
C TRP A 40 -2.06 -2.17 4.83
N TRP A 41 -1.52 -3.34 5.15
CA TRP A 41 -0.12 -3.45 5.52
C TRP A 41 0.48 -4.78 5.12
N THR A 42 1.80 -4.77 4.93
CA THR A 42 2.55 -5.98 4.58
C THR A 42 3.80 -6.14 5.45
N ASP A 43 4.12 -7.40 5.74
CA ASP A 43 5.44 -7.83 6.21
C ASP A 43 6.38 -8.13 5.04
N LEU A 44 7.46 -7.37 4.90
CA LEU A 44 8.49 -7.55 3.86
C LEU A 44 9.34 -8.81 4.05
N GLY A 45 9.22 -9.49 5.20
CA GLY A 45 9.92 -10.73 5.54
C GLY A 45 11.29 -10.53 6.19
N ASP A 46 11.92 -9.37 5.99
CA ASP A 46 13.18 -8.96 6.64
C ASP A 46 13.21 -7.43 6.78
N VAL A 47 14.26 -6.90 7.41
CA VAL A 47 14.51 -5.47 7.55
C VAL A 47 15.20 -4.94 6.29
N TYR A 48 14.61 -3.91 5.68
CA TYR A 48 15.13 -3.26 4.49
C TYR A 48 15.35 -1.77 4.73
N THR A 49 16.31 -1.20 3.98
CA THR A 49 16.39 0.24 3.78
C THR A 49 15.47 0.65 2.64
N ILE A 50 14.39 1.34 2.96
CA ILE A 50 13.33 1.76 2.05
C ILE A 50 13.58 3.21 1.61
N TYR A 51 13.70 3.40 0.30
CA TYR A 51 13.88 4.72 -0.32
C TYR A 51 12.60 5.22 -0.97
N ASN A 52 11.90 4.33 -1.66
CA ASN A 52 10.70 4.64 -2.43
C ASN A 52 9.68 3.51 -2.26
N ILE A 53 8.41 3.89 -2.30
CA ILE A 53 7.28 2.97 -2.37
C ILE A 53 6.44 3.39 -3.58
N THR A 54 6.18 2.45 -4.48
CA THR A 54 5.32 2.70 -5.64
C THR A 54 3.97 2.03 -5.41
N ILE A 55 2.90 2.81 -5.47
CA ILE A 55 1.52 2.35 -5.35
C ILE A 55 0.88 2.38 -6.72
N TYR A 56 0.31 1.26 -7.16
CA TYR A 56 -0.44 1.14 -8.40
C TYR A 56 -1.94 1.16 -8.09
N GLY A 57 -2.68 2.04 -8.77
CA GLY A 57 -4.13 2.16 -8.68
C GLY A 57 -4.82 1.53 -9.88
N ARG A 58 -6.09 1.13 -9.69
CA ARG A 58 -6.97 0.75 -10.81
C ARG A 58 -7.26 1.95 -11.70
N THR A 59 -7.51 1.73 -12.99
CA THR A 59 -7.70 2.82 -13.98
C THR A 59 -9.09 2.84 -14.64
N ASP A 60 -9.92 1.84 -14.36
CA ASP A 60 -11.27 1.65 -14.93
C ASP A 60 -12.39 2.42 -14.21
N GLY A 61 -12.05 3.21 -13.19
CA GLY A 61 -12.98 4.04 -12.43
C GLY A 61 -12.74 4.01 -10.93
N SER A 62 -13.39 4.90 -10.19
CA SER A 62 -13.27 5.04 -8.72
C SER A 62 -11.84 5.33 -8.24
N GLN A 63 -11.01 5.98 -9.06
CA GLN A 63 -9.64 6.38 -8.67
C GLN A 63 -9.64 7.36 -7.50
N ASP A 64 -10.71 8.13 -7.33
CA ASP A 64 -10.94 9.06 -6.22
C ASP A 64 -10.93 8.40 -4.84
N ARG A 65 -10.92 7.06 -4.76
CA ARG A 65 -10.77 6.33 -3.49
C ARG A 65 -9.33 6.21 -3.03
N LEU A 66 -8.36 6.26 -3.95
CA LEU A 66 -6.94 6.08 -3.65
C LEU A 66 -6.23 7.44 -3.64
N GLN A 67 -6.49 8.19 -2.58
CA GLN A 67 -5.95 9.53 -2.32
C GLN A 67 -5.91 9.80 -0.80
N GLN A 68 -5.20 10.86 -0.39
CA GLN A 68 -5.19 11.36 0.98
C GLN A 68 -4.75 10.33 2.04
N PHE A 69 -3.61 9.68 1.81
CA PHE A 69 -3.05 8.68 2.71
C PHE A 69 -1.59 8.96 3.06
N ASP A 70 -1.17 8.42 4.19
CA ASP A 70 0.21 8.44 4.66
C ASP A 70 0.82 7.05 4.45
N LEU A 71 2.09 6.99 4.07
CA LEU A 71 2.84 5.73 4.00
C LEU A 71 3.78 5.66 5.18
N THR A 72 3.51 4.72 6.07
CA THR A 72 4.31 4.51 7.27
C THR A 72 5.06 3.19 7.21
N VAL A 73 6.26 3.18 7.79
CA VAL A 73 7.14 2.02 7.85
C VAL A 73 7.39 1.72 9.31
N TYR A 74 7.18 0.48 9.71
CA TYR A 74 7.48 0.01 11.06
C TYR A 74 8.76 -0.81 11.05
N ASN A 75 9.63 -0.54 12.02
CA ASN A 75 10.78 -1.40 12.28
C ASN A 75 10.40 -2.61 13.15
N THR A 76 11.35 -3.49 13.43
CA THR A 76 11.13 -4.71 14.26
C THR A 76 10.87 -4.43 15.74
N SER A 77 10.93 -3.17 16.17
CA SER A 77 10.60 -2.71 17.52
C SER A 77 9.26 -1.98 17.56
N ASP A 78 8.45 -2.11 16.51
CA ASP A 78 7.16 -1.44 16.32
C ASP A 78 7.23 0.09 16.38
N ASN A 79 8.40 0.68 16.11
CA ASN A 79 8.50 2.12 15.95
C ASN A 79 7.96 2.50 14.56
N GLU A 80 6.88 3.28 14.56
CA GLU A 80 6.30 3.87 13.37
C GLU A 80 7.16 5.02 12.86
N ILE A 81 7.47 5.00 11.57
CA ILE A 81 8.23 6.06 10.89
C ILE A 81 7.48 6.44 9.62
N LEU A 82 7.08 7.71 9.52
CA LEU A 82 6.51 8.26 8.28
C LEU A 82 7.58 8.24 7.17
N CYS A 83 7.33 7.47 6.10
CA CYS A 83 8.12 7.53 4.88
C CYS A 83 7.74 8.79 4.09
N GLY A 84 6.45 8.93 3.78
CA GLY A 84 5.89 10.03 3.00
C GLY A 84 4.37 10.00 2.97
N TYR A 85 3.76 10.84 2.15
CA TYR A 85 2.31 10.93 2.01
C TYR A 85 1.92 11.21 0.57
N HIS A 86 0.68 10.91 0.22
CA HIS A 86 0.09 11.24 -1.07
C HIS A 86 -1.28 11.90 -0.85
N ARG A 87 -1.49 13.08 -1.44
CA ARG A 87 -2.71 13.87 -1.23
C ARG A 87 -3.64 13.87 -2.44
N ASP A 88 -3.10 13.63 -3.63
CA ASP A 88 -3.85 13.62 -4.89
C ASP A 88 -4.38 12.22 -5.24
N ILE A 89 -5.16 12.16 -6.32
CA ILE A 89 -5.69 10.92 -6.88
C ILE A 89 -4.58 10.15 -7.61
N ILE A 90 -4.40 8.87 -7.27
CA ILE A 90 -3.57 7.95 -8.05
C ILE A 90 -4.36 7.48 -9.28
N ASN A 91 -3.97 7.96 -10.47
CA ASN A 91 -4.60 7.59 -11.74
C ASN A 91 -4.13 6.24 -12.29
N THR A 92 -2.83 5.95 -12.20
CA THR A 92 -2.23 4.68 -12.64
C THR A 92 -1.25 4.18 -11.60
N TYR A 93 -0.26 5.00 -11.28
CA TYR A 93 0.65 4.75 -10.17
C TYR A 93 1.20 6.06 -9.64
N SER A 94 1.71 6.02 -8.41
CA SER A 94 2.50 7.09 -7.82
C SER A 94 3.69 6.48 -7.09
N THR A 95 4.86 7.08 -7.27
CA THR A 95 6.05 6.72 -6.50
C THR A 95 6.25 7.76 -5.42
N ILE A 96 6.12 7.31 -4.17
CA ILE A 96 6.37 8.12 -2.99
C ILE A 96 7.82 7.88 -2.57
N THR A 97 8.65 8.91 -2.68
CA THR A 97 10.01 8.92 -2.14
C THR A 97 9.97 9.29 -0.67
N CYS A 98 10.61 8.50 0.17
CA CYS A 98 10.67 8.80 1.60
C CYS A 98 11.49 10.08 1.84
N THR A 99 11.10 10.89 2.83
CA THR A 99 11.82 12.13 3.19
C THR A 99 13.29 11.89 3.56
N ARG A 100 13.59 10.69 4.04
CA ARG A 100 14.92 10.12 4.26
C ARG A 100 14.82 8.60 4.07
N PRO A 101 15.92 7.88 3.81
CA PRO A 101 15.90 6.42 3.83
C PRO A 101 15.38 5.91 5.18
N VAL A 102 14.35 5.05 5.15
CA VAL A 102 13.73 4.49 6.36
C VAL A 102 14.12 3.03 6.48
N ILE A 103 14.56 2.61 7.67
CA ILE A 103 14.90 1.20 7.93
C ILE A 103 13.70 0.54 8.62
N GLY A 104 13.12 -0.49 8.00
CA GLY A 104 11.99 -1.20 8.58
C GLY A 104 11.61 -2.48 7.86
N ARG A 105 10.61 -3.18 8.42
CA ARG A 105 10.14 -4.49 7.96
C ARG A 105 8.68 -4.48 7.52
N TYR A 106 7.85 -3.61 8.10
CA TYR A 106 6.44 -3.53 7.73
C TYR A 106 6.15 -2.20 7.04
N VAL A 107 5.30 -2.24 6.02
CA VAL A 107 4.77 -1.06 5.34
C VAL A 107 3.28 -1.00 5.58
N HIS A 108 2.77 0.17 5.94
CA HIS A 108 1.37 0.44 6.21
C HIS A 108 0.89 1.62 5.37
N PHE A 109 -0.34 1.47 4.89
CA PHE A 109 -1.10 2.36 4.02
C PHE A 109 -2.51 2.52 4.59
#